data_AF-A0A370G2F0-F1
#
_entry.id   AF-A0A370G2F0-F1
#
_cell.length_a   1.000
_cell.length_b   1.000
_cell.length_c   1.000
_cell.angle_alpha   90.00
_cell.angle_beta   90.00
_cell.angle_gamma   90.00
#
_symmetry.space_group_name_H-M   'P 1'
#
loop_
_entity.id
_entity.type
_entity.pdbx_description
1 polymer ?
#
loop_
_entity_poly.entity_id
_entity_poly.type
_entity_poly.pdbx_seq_one_letter_code
_entity_poly.pdbx_strand_id
1 'polypeptide(L)'
;MGIVQVQTLLEHYFAINNQWPIGSRQVQKIVKEVANRARLSQVVTPHILRHTFATLALQKGISLAAVQKILGHDRLTTTAIYLNLTDTHVVEEYSSKW
;
A
#
# COMPACT_ATOMS: atom_id res chain seq x y z
N MET A 1 19.31 -1.00 3.16
CA MET A 1 18.65 -2.03 4.00
C MET A 1 17.13 -1.80 3.89
N GLY A 2 16.48 -2.30 2.84
CA GLY A 2 15.18 -1.75 2.42
C GLY A 2 14.26 -2.64 1.59
N ILE A 3 14.29 -3.98 1.77
CA ILE A 3 13.40 -4.90 1.01
C ILE A 3 12.75 -5.95 1.94
N VAL A 4 12.73 -5.75 3.26
CA VAL A 4 12.50 -6.87 4.20
C VAL A 4 11.03 -7.37 4.22
N GLN A 5 10.05 -6.53 3.88
CA GLN A 5 8.65 -6.85 4.26
C GLN A 5 7.91 -7.80 3.31
N VAL A 6 8.10 -7.69 1.99
CA VAL A 6 7.54 -8.68 1.04
C VAL A 6 8.53 -9.84 0.84
N GLN A 7 9.82 -9.59 1.02
CA GLN A 7 10.84 -10.63 0.94
C GLN A 7 10.58 -11.72 1.96
N THR A 8 10.16 -11.39 3.20
CA THR A 8 9.83 -12.39 4.23
C THR A 8 8.75 -13.37 3.78
N LEU A 9 7.65 -12.86 3.20
CA LEU A 9 6.54 -13.71 2.70
C LEU A 9 6.92 -14.58 1.51
N LEU A 10 7.98 -14.19 0.79
CA LEU A 10 8.45 -14.84 -0.43
C LEU A 10 9.88 -15.35 -0.26
N GLU A 11 10.30 -15.58 0.98
CA GLU A 11 11.66 -16.00 1.34
C GLU A 11 12.06 -17.25 0.56
N HIS A 12 11.16 -18.24 0.54
CA HIS A 12 11.36 -19.48 -0.22
C HIS A 12 11.55 -19.23 -1.72
N TYR A 13 10.83 -18.28 -2.31
CA TYR A 13 10.98 -17.95 -3.73
C TYR A 13 12.34 -17.28 -4.00
N PHE A 14 12.74 -16.33 -3.14
CA PHE A 14 13.99 -15.60 -3.28
C PHE A 14 15.23 -16.39 -2.83
N ALA A 15 15.05 -17.48 -2.09
CA ALA A 15 16.12 -18.41 -1.75
C ALA A 15 16.65 -19.19 -2.97
N ILE A 16 15.79 -19.41 -3.97
CA ILE A 16 16.11 -20.14 -5.20
C ILE A 16 16.16 -19.24 -6.45
N ASN A 17 15.55 -18.04 -6.40
CA ASN A 17 15.52 -17.10 -7.53
C ASN A 17 16.08 -15.74 -7.13
N ASN A 18 17.06 -15.23 -7.88
CA ASN A 18 17.65 -13.90 -7.62
C ASN A 18 16.82 -12.73 -8.18
N GLN A 19 15.74 -13.01 -8.92
CA GLN A 19 14.93 -11.99 -9.58
C GLN A 19 13.45 -12.30 -9.45
N TRP A 20 12.65 -11.25 -9.51
CA TRP A 20 11.20 -11.38 -9.59
C TRP A 20 10.80 -11.93 -10.97
N PRO A 21 9.86 -12.88 -11.08
CA PRO A 21 9.61 -13.61 -12.33
C PRO A 21 8.81 -12.80 -13.34
N ILE A 22 8.28 -11.64 -12.95
CA ILE A 22 7.42 -10.79 -13.78
C ILE A 22 7.90 -9.34 -13.77
N GLY A 23 8.00 -8.73 -14.94
CA GLY A 23 8.32 -7.30 -15.04
C GLY A 23 7.15 -6.40 -14.64
N SER A 24 7.43 -5.12 -14.38
CA SER A 24 6.43 -4.12 -13.99
C SER A 24 5.27 -4.00 -15.00
N ARG A 25 5.54 -4.14 -16.30
CA ARG A 25 4.50 -4.14 -17.36
C ARG A 25 3.54 -5.32 -17.21
N GLN A 26 4.06 -6.50 -16.86
CA GLN A 26 3.25 -7.69 -16.66
C GLN A 26 2.35 -7.53 -15.42
N VAL A 27 2.89 -6.96 -14.34
CA VAL A 27 2.09 -6.63 -13.14
C VAL A 27 0.96 -5.66 -13.48
N GLN A 28 1.25 -4.59 -14.24
CA GLN A 28 0.22 -3.63 -14.69
C GLN A 28 -0.86 -4.31 -15.54
N LYS A 29 -0.47 -5.23 -16.44
CA LYS A 29 -1.41 -6.00 -17.27
C LYS A 29 -2.31 -6.87 -16.40
N ILE A 30 -1.73 -7.63 -15.45
CA ILE A 30 -2.48 -8.49 -14.53
C ILE A 30 -3.48 -7.66 -13.71
N VAL A 31 -3.06 -6.52 -13.16
CA VAL A 31 -3.96 -5.63 -12.40
C VAL A 31 -5.12 -5.13 -13.27
N LYS A 32 -4.84 -4.73 -14.51
CA LYS A 32 -5.88 -4.29 -15.46
C LYS A 32 -6.86 -5.42 -15.78
N GLU A 33 -6.38 -6.63 -16.03
CA GLU A 33 -7.24 -7.80 -16.30
C GLU A 33 -8.14 -8.14 -15.12
N VAL A 34 -7.61 -8.09 -13.90
CA VAL A 34 -8.39 -8.32 -12.67
C VAL A 34 -9.45 -7.22 -12.50
N ALA A 35 -9.10 -5.95 -12.72
CA ALA A 35 -10.05 -4.85 -12.62
C ALA A 35 -11.19 -4.94 -13.66
N ASN A 36 -10.86 -5.32 -14.89
CA ASN A 36 -11.84 -5.55 -15.94
C ASN A 36 -12.80 -6.70 -15.58
N ARG A 37 -12.27 -7.82 -15.07
CA ARG A 37 -13.07 -8.95 -14.59
C ARG A 37 -14.00 -8.56 -13.43
N ALA A 38 -13.52 -7.68 -12.55
CA ALA A 38 -14.32 -7.12 -11.46
C ALA A 38 -15.31 -6.04 -11.93
N ARG A 39 -15.35 -5.72 -13.23
CA ARG A 39 -16.23 -4.71 -13.85
C ARG A 39 -16.09 -3.31 -13.22
N LEU A 40 -14.87 -2.95 -12.85
CA LEU A 40 -14.57 -1.62 -12.35
C LEU A 40 -14.55 -0.62 -13.52
N SER A 41 -15.36 0.44 -13.42
CA SER A 41 -15.41 1.51 -14.43
C SER A 41 -14.19 2.42 -14.40
N GLN A 42 -13.51 2.49 -13.26
CA GLN A 42 -12.30 3.28 -13.05
C GLN A 42 -11.05 2.57 -13.56
N VAL A 43 -10.07 3.34 -14.02
CA VAL A 43 -8.74 2.83 -14.34
C VAL A 43 -8.04 2.40 -13.05
N VAL A 44 -7.72 1.11 -12.92
CA VAL A 44 -7.00 0.58 -11.76
C VAL A 44 -5.56 0.28 -12.16
N THR A 45 -4.61 0.81 -11.38
CA THR A 45 -3.17 0.58 -11.55
C THR A 45 -2.54 0.13 -10.22
N PRO A 46 -1.35 -0.48 -10.22
CA PRO A 46 -0.64 -0.81 -8.98
C PRO A 46 -0.43 0.41 -8.06
N HIS A 47 -0.22 1.59 -8.65
CA HIS A 47 -0.08 2.83 -7.88
C HIS A 47 -1.40 3.23 -7.20
N ILE A 48 -2.53 3.13 -7.90
CA ILE A 48 -3.85 3.40 -7.31
C ILE A 48 -4.14 2.42 -6.17
N LEU A 49 -3.84 1.13 -6.35
CA LEU A 49 -4.02 0.13 -5.28
C LEU A 49 -3.15 0.44 -4.06
N ARG A 50 -1.89 0.88 -4.26
CA ARG A 50 -1.03 1.35 -3.17
C ARG A 50 -1.64 2.54 -2.43
N HIS A 51 -2.19 3.50 -3.18
CA HIS A 51 -2.87 4.67 -2.60
C HIS A 51 -4.07 4.25 -1.77
N THR A 52 -4.95 3.42 -2.32
CA THR A 52 -6.13 2.88 -1.63
C THR A 52 -5.74 2.13 -0.36
N PHE A 53 -4.72 1.28 -0.40
CA PHE A 53 -4.22 0.58 0.79
C PHE A 53 -3.78 1.56 1.88
N ALA A 54 -2.99 2.57 1.53
CA ALA A 54 -2.44 3.52 2.50
C ALA A 54 -3.55 4.33 3.17
N THR A 55 -4.50 4.87 2.39
CA THR A 55 -5.64 5.62 2.91
C THR A 55 -6.51 4.74 3.83
N LEU A 56 -6.84 3.51 3.40
CA LEU A 56 -7.67 2.61 4.21
C LEU A 56 -6.96 2.18 5.51
N ALA A 57 -5.64 1.98 5.47
CA ALA A 57 -4.87 1.64 6.66
C ALA A 57 -4.90 2.77 7.70
N LEU A 58 -4.70 4.02 7.26
CA LEU A 58 -4.78 5.19 8.13
C LEU A 58 -6.20 5.39 8.69
N GLN A 59 -7.23 5.26 7.86
CA GLN A 59 -8.63 5.34 8.30
C GLN A 59 -9.01 4.25 9.31
N LYS A 60 -8.36 3.09 9.25
CA LYS A 60 -8.52 2.01 10.24
C LYS A 60 -7.71 2.24 11.53
N GLY A 61 -7.07 3.39 11.68
CA GLY A 61 -6.30 3.76 12.88
C GLY A 61 -4.87 3.19 12.91
N ILE A 62 -4.37 2.63 11.79
CA ILE A 62 -2.96 2.23 11.71
C ILE A 62 -2.11 3.50 11.69
N SER A 63 -1.07 3.55 12.51
CA SER A 63 -0.22 4.74 12.60
C SER A 63 0.52 5.03 11.30
N LEU A 64 0.74 6.32 11.00
CA LEU A 64 1.50 6.76 9.82
C LEU A 64 2.88 6.09 9.75
N ALA A 65 3.56 5.93 10.89
CA ALA A 65 4.85 5.26 10.97
C ALA A 65 4.76 3.77 10.60
N ALA A 66 3.70 3.07 11.00
CA ALA A 66 3.48 1.68 10.61
C ALA A 66 3.19 1.59 9.10
N VAL A 67 2.34 2.44 8.55
CA VAL A 67 2.05 2.49 7.09
C VAL A 67 3.32 2.83 6.29
N GLN A 68 4.12 3.79 6.74
CA GLN A 68 5.40 4.15 6.12
C GLN A 68 6.35 2.96 6.06
N LYS A 69 6.47 2.22 7.17
CA LYS A 69 7.26 0.99 7.19
C LYS A 69 6.70 -0.02 6.20
N ILE A 70 5.40 -0.32 6.23
CA ILE A 70 4.71 -1.29 5.35
C ILE A 70 4.95 -1.00 3.85
N LEU A 71 4.97 0.29 3.49
CA LEU A 71 5.16 0.71 2.10
C LEU A 71 6.64 0.82 1.69
N GLY A 72 7.57 0.74 2.65
CA GLY A 72 9.00 0.89 2.40
C GLY A 72 9.39 2.30 1.95
N HIS A 73 8.67 3.33 2.38
CA HIS A 73 9.01 4.71 2.00
C HIS A 73 10.16 5.25 2.84
N ASP A 74 11.19 5.82 2.21
CA ASP A 74 12.35 6.36 2.93
C ASP A 74 12.02 7.62 3.76
N ARG A 75 10.94 8.34 3.40
CA ARG A 75 10.54 9.59 4.05
C ARG A 75 9.08 9.56 4.46
N LEU A 76 8.79 10.02 5.68
CA LEU A 76 7.43 10.17 6.19
C LEU A 76 6.58 11.11 5.33
N THR A 77 7.19 12.13 4.73
CA THR A 77 6.51 13.08 3.82
C THR A 77 5.87 12.38 2.63
N THR A 78 6.45 11.29 2.14
CA THR A 78 5.89 10.49 1.04
C THR A 78 4.65 9.71 1.46
N THR A 79 4.53 9.34 2.74
CA THR A 79 3.34 8.69 3.29
C THR A 79 2.31 9.71 3.77
N ALA A 80 2.75 10.91 4.15
CA ALA A 80 1.87 11.97 4.63
C ALA A 80 0.89 12.47 3.56
N ILE A 81 1.14 12.24 2.27
CA ILE A 81 0.18 12.52 1.20
C ILE A 81 -1.15 11.76 1.35
N TYR A 82 -1.18 10.71 2.19
CA TYR A 82 -2.38 9.90 2.47
C TYR A 82 -3.18 10.38 3.68
N LEU A 83 -2.65 11.34 4.45
CA LEU A 83 -3.35 11.97 5.57
C LEU A 83 -4.36 12.98 5.03
N ASN A 84 -5.40 12.49 4.36
CA ASN A 84 -6.59 13.30 4.10
C ASN A 84 -7.44 13.32 5.38
N LEU A 85 -6.88 13.88 6.46
CA LEU A 85 -7.57 14.01 7.74
C LEU A 85 -8.63 15.10 7.59
N THR A 86 -9.89 14.70 7.67
CA THR A 86 -11.01 15.63 7.88
C THR A 86 -11.10 15.98 9.36
N ASP A 87 -11.64 17.15 9.70
CA ASP A 87 -11.83 17.57 11.11
C ASP A 87 -12.60 16.52 11.93
N THR A 88 -13.52 15.81 11.29
CA THR A 88 -14.28 14.69 11.87
C THR A 88 -13.39 13.55 12.37
N HIS A 89 -12.34 13.18 11.61
CA HIS A 89 -11.41 12.13 11.98
C HIS A 89 -10.57 12.52 13.21
N VAL A 90 -10.20 13.79 13.34
CA VAL A 90 -9.42 14.29 14.47
C VAL A 90 -10.23 14.19 15.77
N VAL A 91 -11.51 14.55 15.71
CA VAL A 91 -12.42 14.47 16.87
C VAL A 91 -12.67 13.01 17.27
N GLU A 92 -12.90 12.11 16.32
CA GLU A 92 -13.07 10.67 16.60
C GLU A 92 -11.80 10.06 17.21
N GLU A 93 -10.62 10.37 16.65
CA GLU A 93 -9.36 9.82 17.16
C GLU A 93 -9.06 10.33 18.57
N TYR A 94 -9.30 11.61 18.86
CA TYR A 94 -9.16 12.18 20.19
C TYR A 94 -10.10 11.48 21.19
N SER A 95 -11.39 11.40 20.86
CA SER A 95 -12.43 10.82 21.73
C SER A 95 -12.29 9.29 21.93
N SER A 96 -11.59 8.61 21.02
CA SER A 96 -11.33 7.16 21.11
C SER A 96 -10.15 6.85 22.03
N LYS A 97 -9.19 7.77 22.15
CA LYS A 97 -7.94 7.58 22.90
C LYS A 97 -7.96 8.24 24.29
N TRP A 98 -8.85 9.19 24.50
CA TRP A 98 -9.03 9.96 25.72
C TRP A 98 -10.52 10.07 26.05
#